data_AF-A0A950HEC7-F1
#
_entry.id   AF-A0A950HEC7-F1
#
_cell.length_a   1.000
_cell.length_b   1.000
_cell.length_c   1.000
_cell.angle_alpha   90.00
_cell.angle_beta   90.00
_cell.angle_gamma   90.00
#
_symmetry.space_group_name_H-M   'P 1'
#
loop_
_entity.id
_entity.type
_entity.pdbx_description
1 polymer ?
#
loop_
_entity_poly.entity_id
_entity_poly.type
_entity_poly.pdbx_seq_one_letter_code
_entity_poly.pdbx_strand_id
1 'polypeptide(L)'
;MAVLVTFTMTAVGLVGTAGKWVGLLRPTRVKITGTDVRPDPRSSNTRLLAMSGSFENIGDGELLWLAIRPPGDSRIYPNARPCDTNATSKTWSCSILFGTPTPGRPALFHVVIMRANARAVNAFLDYQSSAISSFPGLPGLPAGAIKGDEMDVPVQ
;
A
#
# COMPACT_ATOMS: atom_id res chain seq x y z
N MET A 1 21.14 -41.53 29.40
CA MET A 1 20.71 -42.15 28.12
C MET A 1 20.03 -41.07 27.29
N ALA A 2 20.67 -40.64 26.21
CA ALA A 2 20.11 -39.68 25.25
C ALA A 2 20.31 -40.30 23.85
N VAL A 3 19.22 -40.47 23.12
CA VAL A 3 19.22 -41.05 21.77
C VAL A 3 19.36 -39.90 20.78
N LEU A 4 20.50 -39.84 20.09
CA LEU A 4 20.78 -38.93 19.00
C LEU A 4 20.23 -39.56 17.71
N VAL A 5 19.22 -38.94 17.10
CA VAL A 5 18.69 -39.36 15.80
C VAL A 5 19.43 -38.58 14.71
N THR A 6 20.32 -39.27 14.00
CA THR A 6 21.05 -38.72 12.86
C THR A 6 20.22 -38.94 11.58
N PHE A 7 19.72 -37.86 10.98
CA PHE A 7 19.14 -37.92 9.64
C PHE A 7 20.24 -37.76 8.59
N THR A 8 20.60 -38.85 7.90
CA THR A 8 21.38 -38.81 6.67
C THR A 8 20.47 -38.42 5.51
N MET A 9 20.58 -37.17 5.04
CA MET A 9 20.02 -36.77 3.75
C MET A 9 20.97 -37.21 2.63
N THR A 10 20.55 -38.18 1.84
CA THR A 10 21.26 -38.61 0.62
C THR A 10 21.06 -37.54 -0.45
N ALA A 11 22.10 -36.75 -0.73
CA ALA A 11 22.12 -35.85 -1.87
C ALA A 11 22.28 -36.66 -3.16
N VAL A 12 21.19 -36.85 -3.90
CA VAL A 12 21.27 -37.34 -5.29
C VAL A 12 21.69 -36.16 -6.16
N GLY A 13 22.94 -36.20 -6.62
CA GLY A 13 23.49 -35.22 -7.54
C GLY A 13 22.79 -35.29 -8.90
N LEU A 14 22.35 -34.13 -9.37
CA LEU A 14 22.04 -33.89 -10.77
C LEU A 14 22.99 -32.79 -11.26
N VAL A 15 23.99 -33.23 -12.02
CA VAL A 15 24.92 -32.38 -12.76
C VAL A 15 24.13 -31.71 -13.87
N GLY A 16 23.94 -30.40 -13.77
CA GLY A 16 23.18 -29.61 -14.74
C GLY A 16 23.62 -28.15 -14.67
N THR A 17 24.22 -27.70 -15.76
CA THR A 17 24.84 -26.40 -16.04
C THR A 17 23.97 -25.17 -15.75
N ALA A 18 24.68 -24.04 -15.54
CA ALA A 18 24.23 -22.66 -15.37
C ALA A 18 23.91 -22.23 -13.92
N GLY A 19 24.94 -21.66 -13.28
CA GLY A 19 24.78 -20.81 -12.12
C GLY A 19 23.90 -19.61 -12.46
N LYS A 20 22.59 -19.77 -12.26
CA LYS A 20 21.73 -18.63 -11.99
C LYS A 20 22.09 -18.16 -10.59
N TRP A 21 22.88 -17.09 -10.53
CA TRP A 21 22.85 -16.19 -9.40
C TRP A 21 21.38 -15.92 -9.10
N VAL A 22 20.86 -16.54 -8.04
CA VAL A 22 19.66 -16.06 -7.38
C VAL A 22 20.10 -14.72 -6.80
N GLY A 23 20.08 -13.68 -7.64
CA GLY A 23 20.24 -12.32 -7.18
C GLY A 23 19.22 -12.17 -6.08
N LEU A 24 19.68 -11.95 -4.86
CA LEU A 24 18.81 -11.66 -3.74
C LEU A 24 17.90 -10.53 -4.21
N LEU A 25 16.63 -10.85 -4.50
CA LEU A 25 15.61 -9.84 -4.73
C LEU A 25 15.57 -9.03 -3.44
N ARG A 26 16.14 -7.82 -3.49
CA ARG A 26 16.12 -6.93 -2.34
C ARG A 26 14.64 -6.67 -2.04
N PRO A 27 14.20 -6.82 -0.79
CA PRO A 27 12.80 -6.59 -0.47
C PRO A 27 12.42 -5.16 -0.87
N THR A 28 11.30 -5.00 -1.56
CA THR A 28 10.70 -3.69 -1.79
C THR A 28 10.35 -3.09 -0.43
N ARG A 29 10.75 -1.84 -0.21
CA ARG A 29 10.41 -1.10 1.01
C ARG A 29 9.72 0.19 0.61
N VAL A 30 8.59 0.48 1.24
CA VAL A 30 7.87 1.74 1.03
C VAL A 30 7.58 2.28 2.42
N LYS A 31 8.24 3.39 2.77
CA LYS A 31 8.16 3.98 4.10
C LYS A 31 7.40 5.28 4.10
N ILE A 32 6.58 5.49 5.13
CA ILE A 32 5.94 6.79 5.38
C ILE A 32 6.90 7.63 6.22
N THR A 33 7.16 8.87 5.80
CA THR A 33 8.04 9.80 6.55
C THR A 33 7.36 11.13 6.89
N GLY A 34 6.24 11.45 6.26
CA GLY A 34 5.51 12.67 6.52
C GLY A 34 4.01 12.53 6.30
N THR A 35 3.24 13.18 7.16
CA THR A 35 1.78 13.26 7.09
C THR A 35 1.33 14.67 7.43
N ASP A 36 0.43 15.22 6.63
CA ASP A 36 -0.21 16.52 6.84
C ASP A 36 -1.73 16.35 6.68
N VAL A 37 -2.49 16.60 7.75
CA VAL A 37 -3.96 16.55 7.74
C VAL A 37 -4.48 17.96 7.87
N ARG A 38 -5.25 18.41 6.89
CA ARG A 38 -5.82 19.76 6.87
C ARG A 38 -7.28 19.78 6.43
N PRO A 39 -8.08 20.77 6.87
CA PRO A 39 -9.41 21.00 6.33
C PRO A 39 -9.40 21.17 4.81
N ASP A 40 -10.39 20.60 4.11
CA ASP A 40 -10.64 20.94 2.72
C ASP A 40 -11.33 22.32 2.66
N PRO A 41 -10.76 23.33 1.97
CA PRO A 41 -11.38 24.65 1.86
C PRO A 41 -12.77 24.61 1.19
N ARG A 42 -13.13 23.52 0.50
CA ARG A 42 -14.40 23.36 -0.20
C ARG A 42 -15.48 22.65 0.62
N SER A 43 -15.12 22.03 1.75
CA SER A 43 -16.05 21.24 2.55
C SER A 43 -15.63 21.16 4.02
N SER A 44 -16.49 21.63 4.91
CA SER A 44 -16.27 21.62 6.37
C SER A 44 -16.14 20.21 6.96
N ASN A 45 -16.71 19.21 6.29
CA ASN A 45 -16.72 17.81 6.72
C ASN A 45 -15.65 16.96 6.04
N THR A 46 -14.89 17.55 5.12
CA THR A 46 -13.82 16.85 4.39
C THR A 46 -12.46 17.31 4.89
N ARG A 47 -11.52 16.39 4.89
CA ARG A 47 -10.11 16.63 5.21
C ARG A 47 -9.27 16.13 4.05
N LEU A 48 -8.17 16.83 3.79
CA LEU A 48 -7.10 16.37 2.94
C LEU A 48 -6.00 15.79 3.82
N LEU A 49 -5.65 14.53 3.57
CA LEU A 49 -4.42 13.93 4.06
C LEU A 49 -3.41 13.93 2.92
N ALA A 50 -2.35 14.72 3.06
CA ALA A 50 -1.16 14.63 2.24
C ALA A 50 -0.13 13.75 2.96
N MET A 51 0.48 12.83 2.22
CA MET A 51 1.49 11.91 2.74
C MET A 51 2.69 11.91 1.83
N SER A 52 3.86 11.73 2.45
CA SER A 52 5.11 11.58 1.75
C SER A 52 5.98 10.52 2.40
N GLY A 53 6.95 10.05 1.64
CA GLY A 53 7.79 8.97 2.09
C GLY A 53 8.93 8.65 1.15
N SER A 54 9.60 7.53 1.45
CA SER A 54 10.67 6.97 0.64
C SER A 54 10.33 5.57 0.16
N PHE A 55 11.00 5.13 -0.90
CA PHE A 55 10.84 3.78 -1.41
C PHE A 55 12.14 3.18 -1.93
N GLU A 56 12.24 1.85 -1.91
CA GLU A 56 13.35 1.10 -2.48
C GLU A 56 12.82 -0.11 -3.23
N ASN A 57 13.48 -0.46 -4.35
CA ASN A 57 13.21 -1.67 -5.13
C ASN A 57 11.73 -1.81 -5.56
N ILE A 58 11.09 -0.72 -5.98
CA ILE A 58 9.84 -0.80 -6.75
C ILE A 58 10.19 -1.35 -8.14
N GLY A 59 9.49 -2.41 -8.56
CA GLY A 59 9.72 -3.04 -9.85
C GLY A 59 9.22 -2.19 -11.01
N ASP A 60 9.74 -2.48 -12.20
CA ASP A 60 9.33 -1.79 -13.42
C ASP A 60 7.82 -1.94 -13.67
N GLY A 61 7.16 -0.81 -13.95
CA GLY A 61 5.71 -0.78 -14.19
C GLY A 61 4.85 -0.87 -12.92
N GLU A 62 5.45 -0.94 -11.73
CA GLU A 62 4.71 -0.88 -10.49
C GLU A 62 4.54 0.55 -9.99
N LEU A 63 3.35 0.83 -9.46
CA LEU A 63 2.99 2.14 -8.95
C LEU A 63 2.76 2.09 -7.45
N LEU A 64 2.96 3.22 -6.79
CA LEU A 64 2.52 3.39 -5.41
C LEU A 64 1.09 3.90 -5.38
N TRP A 65 0.29 3.35 -4.47
CA TRP A 65 -1.09 3.74 -4.27
C TRP A 65 -1.40 3.89 -2.79
N LEU A 66 -2.19 4.90 -2.45
CA LEU A 66 -2.64 5.13 -1.09
C LEU A 66 -4.08 4.66 -0.94
N ALA A 67 -4.43 3.97 0.14
CA ALA A 67 -5.82 3.73 0.51
C ALA A 67 -6.05 3.97 1.99
N ILE A 68 -7.30 4.27 2.32
CA ILE A 68 -7.77 4.42 3.69
C ILE A 68 -8.82 3.37 4.00
N ARG A 69 -8.94 3.03 5.28
CA ARG A 69 -10.03 2.28 5.87
C ARG A 69 -10.62 3.11 7.01
N PRO A 70 -11.87 3.59 6.89
CA PRO A 70 -12.58 4.26 7.97
C PRO A 70 -12.73 3.35 9.21
N PRO A 71 -12.85 3.94 10.42
CA PRO A 71 -13.06 3.16 11.64
C PRO A 71 -14.37 2.37 11.57
N GLY A 72 -14.31 1.07 11.89
CA GLY A 72 -15.47 0.18 11.85
C GLY A 72 -15.88 -0.29 10.46
N ASP A 73 -15.21 0.15 9.39
CA ASP A 73 -15.42 -0.34 8.03
C ASP A 73 -14.37 -1.41 7.69
N SER A 74 -14.79 -2.46 6.99
CA SER A 74 -13.88 -3.50 6.47
C SER A 74 -13.32 -3.15 5.09
N ARG A 75 -13.97 -2.21 4.39
CA ARG A 75 -13.64 -1.82 3.03
C ARG A 75 -12.47 -0.84 2.99
N ILE A 76 -11.75 -0.86 1.87
CA ILE A 76 -10.69 0.10 1.58
C ILE A 76 -11.11 1.05 0.49
N TYR A 77 -10.66 2.30 0.61
CA TYR A 77 -10.99 3.38 -0.30
C TYR A 77 -9.67 3.90 -0.87
N PRO A 78 -9.28 3.45 -2.07
CA PRO A 78 -8.05 3.91 -2.71
C PRO A 78 -8.20 5.37 -3.17
N ASN A 79 -7.08 6.09 -3.16
CA ASN A 79 -6.90 7.38 -3.81
C ASN A 79 -7.33 7.30 -5.30
N ALA A 80 -7.85 8.39 -5.84
CA ALA A 80 -8.20 8.55 -7.25
C ALA A 80 -7.07 8.24 -8.26
N ARG A 81 -5.81 8.45 -7.87
CA ARG A 81 -4.65 8.31 -8.75
C ARG A 81 -3.46 7.67 -8.03
N PRO A 82 -2.48 7.10 -8.75
CA PRO A 82 -1.23 6.67 -8.12
C PRO A 82 -0.51 7.85 -7.45
N CYS A 83 0.37 7.54 -6.51
CA CYS A 83 1.24 8.53 -5.89
C CYS A 83 2.26 9.06 -6.90
N ASP A 84 2.60 10.34 -6.76
CA ASP A 84 3.67 10.94 -7.50
C ASP A 84 5.01 10.41 -6.95
N THR A 85 5.88 9.89 -7.81
CA THR A 85 7.16 9.30 -7.42
C THR A 85 8.32 10.01 -8.09
N ASN A 86 9.40 10.22 -7.34
CA ASN A 86 10.69 10.67 -7.88
C ASN A 86 11.71 9.54 -7.78
N ALA A 87 12.08 8.98 -8.93
CA ALA A 87 13.00 7.85 -9.01
C ALA A 87 14.45 8.19 -8.64
N THR A 88 14.85 9.45 -8.76
CA THR A 88 16.20 9.93 -8.43
C THR A 88 16.38 10.06 -6.92
N SER A 89 15.45 10.75 -6.25
CA SER A 89 15.49 10.92 -4.78
C SER A 89 14.90 9.74 -4.02
N LYS A 90 14.27 8.78 -4.72
CA LYS A 90 13.59 7.62 -4.11
C LYS A 90 12.49 8.05 -3.14
N THR A 91 11.76 9.11 -3.49
CA THR A 91 10.68 9.67 -2.67
C THR A 91 9.33 9.58 -3.36
N TRP A 92 8.27 9.54 -2.57
CA TRP A 92 6.90 9.55 -3.06
C TRP A 92 6.06 10.57 -2.30
N SER A 93 4.97 11.01 -2.95
CA SER A 93 3.94 11.85 -2.35
C SER A 93 2.56 11.47 -2.86
N CYS A 94 1.59 11.47 -1.96
CA CYS A 94 0.21 11.10 -2.26
C CYS A 94 -0.73 12.02 -1.49
N SER A 95 -1.96 12.17 -1.97
CA SER A 95 -3.01 12.83 -1.21
C SER A 95 -4.34 12.12 -1.37
N ILE A 96 -5.13 12.10 -0.31
CA ILE A 96 -6.47 11.56 -0.33
C ILE A 96 -7.41 12.46 0.46
N LEU A 97 -8.62 12.63 -0.08
CA LEU A 97 -9.71 13.30 0.61
C LEU A 97 -10.55 12.25 1.34
N PHE A 98 -10.93 12.57 2.57
CA PHE A 98 -11.89 11.77 3.31
C PHE A 98 -12.82 12.65 4.14
N GLY A 99 -14.05 12.17 4.30
CA GLY A 99 -15.03 12.79 5.18
C GLY A 99 -14.95 12.17 6.57
N THR A 100 -15.17 12.97 7.62
CA THR A 100 -15.46 12.40 8.94
C THR A 100 -16.90 11.84 8.93
N PRO A 101 -17.12 10.58 9.35
CA PRO A 101 -18.47 10.01 9.39
C PRO A 101 -19.39 10.73 10.38
N THR A 102 -18.84 11.51 11.31
CA THR A 102 -19.59 12.42 12.17
C THR A 102 -18.79 13.70 12.35
N PRO A 103 -19.30 14.85 11.88
CA PRO A 103 -18.63 16.14 12.06
C PRO A 103 -18.33 16.41 13.55
N GLY A 104 -17.10 16.83 13.85
CA GLY A 104 -16.67 17.18 15.21
C GLY A 104 -16.42 15.99 16.15
N ARG A 105 -16.43 14.74 15.65
CA ARG A 105 -16.01 13.58 16.44
C ARG A 105 -14.65 13.07 15.96
N PRO A 106 -13.73 12.76 16.88
CA PRO A 106 -12.48 12.10 16.54
C PRO A 106 -12.74 10.79 15.80
N ALA A 107 -12.04 10.58 14.70
CA ALA A 107 -12.04 9.34 13.94
C ALA A 107 -10.60 8.89 13.70
N LEU A 108 -10.38 7.57 13.77
CA LEU A 108 -9.07 6.98 13.49
C LEU A 108 -9.15 6.24 12.15
N PHE A 109 -8.48 6.79 11.14
CA PHE A 109 -8.42 6.17 9.82
C PHE A 109 -7.17 5.31 9.73
N HIS A 110 -7.33 4.06 9.32
CA HIS A 110 -6.20 3.21 9.02
C HIS A 110 -5.76 3.47 7.58
N VAL A 111 -4.51 3.86 7.40
CA VAL A 111 -3.97 4.27 6.11
C VAL A 111 -2.87 3.31 5.71
N VAL A 112 -2.90 2.88 4.45
CA VAL A 112 -1.92 1.93 3.91
C VAL A 112 -1.39 2.45 2.59
N ILE A 113 -0.06 2.55 2.48
CA ILE A 113 0.61 2.71 1.19
C ILE A 113 0.86 1.32 0.63
N MET A 114 0.63 1.14 -0.67
CA MET A 114 0.81 -0.15 -1.33
C MET A 114 1.55 0.01 -2.64
N ARG A 115 2.23 -1.05 -3.03
CA ARG A 115 2.76 -1.24 -4.38
C ARG A 115 1.72 -1.99 -5.19
N ALA A 116 1.46 -1.52 -6.40
CA ALA A 116 0.43 -2.05 -7.28
C ALA A 116 1.06 -2.40 -8.63
N ASN A 117 0.96 -3.67 -9.01
CA ASN A 117 1.25 -4.08 -10.38
C ASN A 117 0.08 -3.71 -11.32
N ALA A 118 0.23 -3.97 -12.62
CA ALA A 118 -0.79 -3.65 -13.62
C ALA A 118 -2.21 -4.17 -13.29
N ARG A 119 -2.32 -5.37 -12.67
CA ARG A 119 -3.62 -5.94 -12.29
C ARG A 119 -4.28 -5.15 -11.16
N ALA A 120 -3.52 -4.79 -10.14
CA ALA A 120 -4.01 -3.98 -9.03
C ALA A 120 -4.35 -2.56 -9.48
N VAL A 121 -3.52 -1.96 -10.34
CA VAL A 121 -3.77 -0.65 -10.95
C VAL A 121 -5.12 -0.65 -11.68
N ASN A 122 -5.38 -1.65 -12.52
CA ASN A 122 -6.67 -1.75 -13.21
C ASN A 122 -7.84 -1.85 -12.23
N ALA A 123 -7.72 -2.66 -11.18
CA ALA A 123 -8.77 -2.76 -10.15
C ALA A 123 -9.02 -1.42 -9.41
N PHE A 124 -7.98 -0.62 -9.18
CA PHE A 124 -8.15 0.72 -8.61
C PHE A 124 -8.81 1.68 -9.59
N LEU A 125 -8.41 1.67 -10.85
CA LEU A 125 -9.03 2.50 -11.89
C LEU A 125 -10.50 2.12 -12.13
N ASP A 126 -10.83 0.83 -12.11
CA ASP A 126 -12.21 0.32 -12.21
C ASP A 126 -13.06 0.74 -11.00
N TYR A 127 -12.45 0.75 -9.80
CA TYR A 127 -13.11 1.33 -8.63
C TYR A 127 -13.38 2.83 -8.84
N GLN A 128 -12.40 3.60 -9.32
CA GLN A 128 -12.61 5.05 -9.53
C GLN A 128 -13.67 5.33 -10.61
N SER A 129 -13.73 4.53 -11.67
CA SER A 129 -14.73 4.69 -12.73
C SER A 129 -16.14 4.33 -12.26
N SER A 130 -16.29 3.44 -11.28
CA SER A 130 -17.58 3.13 -10.65
C SER A 130 -17.94 4.08 -9.50
N ALA A 131 -16.95 4.77 -8.92
CA ALA A 131 -17.13 5.67 -7.77
C ALA A 131 -17.62 7.09 -8.14
N ILE A 132 -18.49 7.20 -9.16
CA ILE A 132 -18.98 8.50 -9.68
C ILE A 132 -20.05 9.10 -8.75
N SER A 133 -21.02 8.28 -8.32
CA SER A 133 -22.17 8.72 -7.50
C SER A 133 -22.25 8.04 -6.13
N SER A 134 -21.45 6.99 -5.93
CA SER A 134 -21.36 6.24 -4.68
C SER A 134 -19.91 5.85 -4.43
N PHE A 135 -19.51 5.72 -3.17
CA PHE A 135 -18.18 5.22 -2.81
C PHE A 135 -18.38 3.84 -2.17
N PRO A 136 -18.54 2.77 -2.96
CA PRO A 136 -18.85 1.46 -2.40
C PRO A 136 -17.68 0.89 -1.61
N GLY A 137 -16.46 1.39 -1.79
CA GLY A 137 -15.23 0.79 -1.25
C GLY A 137 -14.92 -0.59 -1.86
N LEU A 138 -13.64 -0.97 -1.83
CA LEU A 138 -13.20 -2.32 -2.20
C LEU A 138 -13.26 -3.23 -0.96
N PRO A 139 -13.67 -4.51 -1.11
CA PRO A 139 -13.75 -5.45 0.02
C PRO A 139 -12.38 -5.81 0.63
N GLY A 140 -11.29 -5.45 -0.05
CA GLY A 140 -9.92 -5.68 0.39
C GLY A 140 -8.91 -5.23 -0.66
N LEU A 141 -7.64 -5.54 -0.44
CA LEU A 141 -6.58 -5.25 -1.41
C LEU A 141 -6.76 -6.16 -2.65
N PRO A 142 -6.77 -5.60 -3.87
CA PRO A 142 -6.87 -6.41 -5.08
C PRO A 142 -5.62 -7.26 -5.28
N ALA A 143 -5.77 -8.35 -6.03
CA ALA A 143 -4.64 -9.20 -6.40
C ALA A 143 -3.56 -8.39 -7.13
N GLY A 144 -2.31 -8.51 -6.68
CA GLY A 144 -1.19 -7.74 -7.21
C GLY A 144 -0.90 -6.43 -6.46
N ALA A 145 -1.72 -6.09 -5.46
CA ALA A 145 -1.39 -5.05 -4.49
C ALA A 145 -0.66 -5.69 -3.31
N ILE A 146 0.49 -5.11 -2.95
CA ILE A 146 1.29 -5.55 -1.81
C ILE A 146 1.47 -4.36 -0.87
N LYS A 147 1.13 -4.58 0.40
CA LYS A 147 1.26 -3.56 1.45
C LYS A 147 2.72 -3.13 1.60
N GLY A 148 2.92 -1.81 1.70
CA GLY A 148 4.11 -1.21 2.28
C GLY A 148 3.86 -0.89 3.74
N ASP A 149 4.27 0.30 4.18
CA ASP A 149 3.92 0.82 5.50
C ASP A 149 2.41 1.09 5.65
N GLU A 150 1.96 1.02 6.89
CA GLU A 150 0.61 1.40 7.30
C GLU A 150 0.68 2.15 8.63
N MET A 151 -0.29 3.02 8.87
CA MET A 151 -0.40 3.77 10.12
C MET A 151 -1.84 4.19 10.38
N ASP A 152 -2.13 4.49 11.64
CA ASP A 152 -3.39 5.09 12.01
C ASP A 152 -3.26 6.60 12.07
N VAL A 153 -4.15 7.30 11.37
CA VAL A 153 -4.19 8.76 11.28
C VAL A 153 -5.40 9.27 12.05
N PRO A 154 -5.19 9.98 13.19
CA PRO A 154 -6.28 10.59 13.91
C PRO A 154 -6.79 11.83 13.15
N VAL A 155 -8.10 11.98 13.13
CA VAL A 155 -8.79 13.10 12.50
C VAL A 155 -9.69 13.73 13.53
N GLN A 156 -9.56 15.04 13.72
CA GLN A 156 -10.37 15.86 14.63
C GLN A 156 -11.44 16.67 13.88
#